data_AF-A0A9P3GMU7-F1
#
_entry.id   AF-A0A9P3GMU7-F1
#
_cell.length_a   1.000
_cell.length_b   1.000
_cell.length_c   1.000
_cell.angle_alpha   90.00
_cell.angle_beta   90.00
_cell.angle_gamma   90.00
#
_symmetry.space_group_name_H-M   'P 1'
#
loop_
_entity.id
_entity.type
_entity.pdbx_description
1 polymer ?
#
loop_
_entity_poly.entity_id
_entity_poly.type
_entity_poly.pdbx_seq_one_letter_code
_entity_poly.pdbx_strand_id
1 'polypeptide(L)'
;MSQLSAADAQTILVSNYVAISQLALCVYEYAMTFDQEIAAVWRRKRTAASLLLLSSRWIMILGQAVIFTPGISWTSCRASFILQDFTFAGGQVVMTLFSALRVHAILLQDRGTYAIPMIVVILGTVPLATNLFGWIRSEIEYVRNLRMKQSQGASSIVLLLTRISAIALDAIVLAATWTKSFQHFREMRRVNLKSSVTNVLLRDGTLYFASLLAINIIQILTFSNNLFFVTPSNRAKILKVLTMYT
;
A
#
# COMPACT_ATOMS: atom_id res chain seq x y z
N MET A 1 20.49 -8.50 33.55
CA MET A 1 19.63 -7.33 33.19
C MET A 1 20.38 -6.52 32.13
N SER A 2 20.20 -6.81 30.85
CA SER A 2 20.75 -5.97 29.78
C SER A 2 19.88 -4.72 29.62
N GLN A 3 20.51 -3.54 29.73
CA GLN A 3 19.82 -2.27 29.57
C GLN A 3 19.22 -2.16 28.15
N LEU A 4 17.99 -1.65 28.05
CA LEU A 4 17.41 -1.26 26.76
C LEU A 4 18.29 -0.15 26.20
N SER A 5 18.84 -0.32 25.00
CA SER A 5 19.58 0.78 24.35
C SER A 5 18.63 1.95 24.14
N ALA A 6 19.11 3.19 24.29
CA ALA A 6 18.32 4.39 24.04
C ALA A 6 17.70 4.38 22.63
N ALA A 7 18.40 3.77 21.65
CA ALA A 7 17.92 3.61 20.27
C ALA A 7 16.70 2.66 20.17
N ASP A 8 16.70 1.56 20.93
CA ASP A 8 15.58 0.61 20.94
C ASP A 8 14.33 1.24 21.58
N ALA A 9 14.53 2.02 22.65
CA ALA A 9 13.45 2.75 23.32
C ALA A 9 12.79 3.77 22.39
N GLN A 10 13.59 4.53 21.62
CA GLN A 10 13.06 5.48 20.64
C GLN A 10 12.29 4.78 19.52
N THR A 11 12.78 3.65 19.01
CA THR A 11 12.12 2.89 17.94
C THR A 11 10.77 2.34 18.41
N ILE A 12 10.71 1.83 19.65
CA ILE A 12 9.47 1.37 20.29
C ILE A 12 8.46 2.51 20.42
N LEU A 13 8.92 3.69 20.86
CA LEU A 13 8.08 4.85 21.05
C LEU A 13 7.46 5.32 19.73
N VAL A 14 8.27 5.46 18.68
CA VAL A 14 7.80 5.84 17.33
C VAL A 14 6.80 4.81 16.80
N SER A 15 7.08 3.51 16.96
CA SER A 15 6.18 2.44 16.55
C SER A 15 4.82 2.53 17.25
N ASN A 16 4.80 2.84 18.55
CA ASN A 16 3.54 3.01 19.30
C ASN A 16 2.74 4.22 18.82
N TYR A 17 3.38 5.36 18.56
CA TYR A 17 2.69 6.55 18.02
C TYR A 17 2.09 6.28 16.63
N VAL A 18 2.81 5.56 15.78
CA VAL A 18 2.31 5.15 14.46
C VAL A 18 1.10 4.23 14.61
N ALA A 19 1.17 3.23 15.50
CA ALA A 19 0.06 2.30 15.74
C ALA A 19 -1.21 3.02 16.24
N ILE A 20 -1.08 3.96 17.18
CA ILE A 20 -2.22 4.74 17.69
C ILE A 20 -2.80 5.64 16.59
N SER A 21 -1.94 6.27 15.78
CA SER A 21 -2.38 7.11 14.66
C SER A 21 -3.14 6.28 13.61
N GLN A 22 -2.67 5.07 13.32
CA GLN A 22 -3.36 4.13 12.42
C GLN A 22 -4.72 3.72 12.96
N LEU A 23 -4.83 3.43 14.26
CA LEU A 23 -6.11 3.11 14.90
C LEU A 23 -7.10 4.28 14.81
N ALA A 24 -6.63 5.50 15.11
CA ALA A 24 -7.46 6.70 15.02
C ALA A 24 -8.01 6.90 13.60
N LEU A 25 -7.15 6.74 12.58
CA LEU A 25 -7.56 6.83 11.17
C LEU A 25 -8.55 5.72 10.80
N CYS A 26 -8.32 4.49 11.26
CA CYS A 26 -9.23 3.35 11.05
C CYS A 26 -10.62 3.63 11.64
N VAL A 27 -10.70 4.15 12.86
CA VAL A 27 -11.97 4.49 13.51
C VAL A 27 -12.66 5.63 12.78
N TYR A 28 -11.91 6.67 12.39
CA TYR A 28 -12.42 7.80 11.62
C TYR A 28 -13.04 7.34 10.29
N GLU A 29 -12.30 6.56 9.50
CA GLU A 29 -12.77 6.01 8.22
C GLU A 29 -14.00 5.12 8.42
N TYR A 30 -14.01 4.29 9.47
CA TYR A 30 -15.15 3.44 9.78
C TYR A 30 -16.41 4.27 10.05
N ALA A 31 -16.30 5.27 10.91
CA ALA A 31 -17.41 6.15 11.27
C ALA A 31 -17.93 6.93 10.06
N MET A 32 -17.04 7.51 9.25
CA MET A 32 -17.43 8.33 8.10
C MET A 32 -18.15 7.51 7.01
N THR A 33 -17.75 6.26 6.83
CA THR A 33 -18.24 5.42 5.73
C THR A 33 -19.34 4.45 6.16
N PHE A 34 -19.75 4.45 7.43
CA PHE A 34 -20.76 3.52 7.98
C PHE A 34 -22.11 3.62 7.27
N ASP A 35 -22.57 4.84 6.97
CA ASP A 35 -23.85 5.06 6.26
C ASP A 35 -23.84 4.44 4.85
N GLN A 36 -22.70 4.54 4.17
CA GLN A 36 -22.52 3.94 2.84
C GLN A 36 -22.54 2.42 2.91
N GLU A 37 -22.02 1.83 3.99
CA GLU A 37 -22.07 0.38 4.24
C GLU A 37 -23.51 -0.08 4.41
N ILE A 38 -24.29 0.59 5.27
CA ILE A 38 -25.71 0.30 5.48
C ILE A 38 -26.47 0.36 4.15
N ALA A 39 -26.24 1.41 3.36
CA ALA A 39 -26.92 1.59 2.08
C ALA A 39 -26.51 0.55 1.02
N ALA A 40 -25.22 0.22 0.91
CA ALA A 40 -24.69 -0.61 -0.17
C ALA A 40 -24.71 -2.12 0.12
N VAL A 41 -24.71 -2.53 1.39
CA VAL A 41 -24.61 -3.93 1.82
C VAL A 41 -25.90 -4.41 2.47
N TRP A 42 -26.45 -3.61 3.39
CA TRP A 42 -27.54 -4.06 4.26
C TRP A 42 -28.92 -3.77 3.68
N ARG A 43 -29.05 -2.74 2.83
CA ARG A 43 -30.31 -2.36 2.17
C ARG A 43 -30.48 -2.87 0.73
N ARG A 44 -29.46 -3.50 0.13
CA ARG A 44 -29.45 -3.94 -1.27
C ARG A 44 -28.92 -5.37 -1.42
N LYS A 45 -29.12 -5.98 -2.59
CA LYS A 45 -28.54 -7.30 -2.92
C LYS A 45 -27.01 -7.21 -2.93
N ARG A 46 -26.34 -8.23 -2.40
CA ARG A 46 -24.87 -8.29 -2.35
C ARG A 46 -24.28 -8.29 -3.77
N THR A 47 -23.42 -7.31 -4.07
CA THR A 47 -22.69 -7.20 -5.35
C THR A 47 -21.19 -7.42 -5.13
N ALA A 48 -20.42 -7.59 -6.21
CA ALA A 48 -18.96 -7.67 -6.14
C ALA A 48 -18.33 -6.41 -5.51
N ALA A 49 -18.89 -5.22 -5.77
CA ALA A 49 -18.46 -3.97 -5.14
C ALA A 49 -18.76 -3.95 -3.63
N SER A 50 -19.92 -4.47 -3.21
CA SER A 50 -20.26 -4.64 -1.79
C SER A 50 -19.28 -5.59 -1.08
N LEU A 51 -18.84 -6.66 -1.75
CA LEU A 51 -17.86 -7.60 -1.21
C LEU A 51 -16.47 -6.96 -1.05
N LEU A 52 -16.03 -6.18 -2.05
CA LEU A 52 -14.76 -5.45 -1.99
C LEU A 52 -14.75 -4.36 -0.89
N LEU A 53 -15.87 -3.68 -0.69
CA LEU A 53 -16.04 -2.72 0.40
C LEU A 53 -16.01 -3.40 1.77
N LEU A 54 -16.62 -4.58 1.91
CA LEU A 54 -16.55 -5.33 3.16
C LEU A 54 -15.15 -5.88 3.42
N SER A 55 -14.49 -6.42 2.38
CA SER A 55 -13.14 -6.98 2.56
C SER A 55 -12.15 -5.91 3.00
N SER A 56 -12.16 -4.71 2.39
CA SER A 56 -11.29 -3.61 2.84
C SER A 56 -11.51 -3.25 4.30
N ARG A 57 -12.77 -3.16 4.75
CA ARG A 57 -13.13 -2.84 6.13
C ARG A 57 -12.65 -3.88 7.12
N TRP A 58 -13.00 -5.14 6.88
CA TRP A 58 -12.65 -6.22 7.81
C TRP A 58 -11.14 -6.41 7.87
N ILE A 59 -10.42 -6.26 6.76
CA ILE A 59 -8.95 -6.28 6.75
C ILE A 59 -8.39 -5.13 7.60
N MET A 60 -8.94 -3.92 7.48
CA MET A 60 -8.50 -2.77 8.28
C MET A 60 -8.72 -3.00 9.77
N ILE A 61 -9.91 -3.46 10.17
CA ILE A 61 -10.26 -3.74 11.57
C ILE A 61 -9.42 -4.88 12.15
N LEU A 62 -9.29 -5.98 11.40
CA LEU A 62 -8.47 -7.13 11.81
C LEU A 62 -7.00 -6.72 12.01
N GLY A 63 -6.47 -5.87 11.13
CA GLY A 63 -5.10 -5.36 11.24
C GLY A 63 -4.88 -4.60 12.55
N GLN A 64 -5.80 -3.72 12.91
CA GLN A 64 -5.72 -3.01 14.19
C GLN A 64 -5.91 -3.94 15.38
N ALA A 65 -6.88 -4.86 15.34
CA ALA A 65 -7.11 -5.82 16.41
C ALA A 65 -5.86 -6.66 16.72
N VAL A 66 -5.15 -7.13 15.68
CA VAL A 66 -3.91 -7.90 15.81
C VAL A 66 -2.79 -7.06 16.43
N ILE A 67 -2.64 -5.80 16.03
CA ILE A 67 -1.60 -4.88 16.56
C ILE A 67 -1.76 -4.65 18.07
N PHE A 68 -3.00 -4.52 18.55
CA PHE A 68 -3.28 -4.25 19.96
C PHE A 68 -3.47 -5.50 20.81
N THR A 69 -3.35 -6.70 20.22
CA THR A 69 -3.41 -7.95 20.98
C THR A 69 -2.13 -8.12 21.80
N PRO A 70 -2.21 -8.25 23.15
CA PRO A 70 -1.02 -8.37 23.99
C PRO A 70 -0.26 -9.67 23.70
N GLY A 71 1.05 -9.55 23.52
CA GLY A 71 1.95 -10.69 23.38
C GLY A 71 2.24 -11.34 24.73
N ILE A 72 1.38 -12.26 25.16
CA ILE A 72 1.50 -12.93 26.47
C ILE A 72 2.43 -14.16 26.38
N SER A 73 2.59 -14.74 25.19
CA SER A 73 3.41 -15.93 24.95
C SER A 73 4.12 -15.88 23.59
N TRP A 74 5.14 -16.73 23.42
CA TRP A 74 5.85 -16.91 22.16
C TRP A 74 4.93 -17.30 21.01
N THR A 75 4.03 -18.25 21.25
CA THR A 75 3.08 -18.73 20.24
C THR A 75 2.10 -17.62 19.84
N SER A 76 1.60 -16.85 20.82
CA SER A 76 0.73 -15.69 20.55
C SER A 76 1.44 -14.62 19.74
N CYS A 77 2.70 -14.29 20.07
CA CYS A 77 3.47 -13.27 19.35
C CYS A 77 3.74 -13.69 17.90
N ARG A 78 4.15 -14.95 17.69
CA ARG A 78 4.34 -15.52 16.34
C ARG A 78 3.05 -15.53 15.53
N ALA A 79 1.93 -15.92 16.15
CA ALA A 79 0.63 -15.91 15.49
C ALA A 79 0.20 -14.49 15.09
N SER A 80 0.34 -13.50 16.00
CA SER A 80 0.02 -12.10 15.69
C SER A 80 0.84 -11.57 14.53
N PHE A 81 2.13 -11.91 14.45
CA PHE A 81 2.99 -11.49 13.36
C PHE A 81 2.56 -12.09 12.01
N ILE A 82 2.30 -13.40 11.98
CA ILE A 82 1.81 -14.08 10.78
C ILE A 82 0.46 -13.47 10.34
N LEU A 83 -0.45 -13.23 11.29
CA LEU A 83 -1.75 -12.60 11.01
C LEU A 83 -1.58 -11.17 10.46
N GLN A 84 -0.61 -10.41 10.95
CA GLN A 84 -0.30 -9.08 10.45
C GLN A 84 0.18 -9.12 9.00
N ASP A 85 1.09 -10.03 8.66
CA ASP A 85 1.57 -10.22 7.29
C ASP A 85 0.44 -10.60 6.33
N PHE A 86 -0.43 -11.54 6.73
CA PHE A 86 -1.60 -11.92 5.94
C PHE A 86 -2.59 -10.76 5.76
N THR A 87 -2.81 -9.98 6.81
CA THR A 87 -3.70 -8.81 6.74
C THR A 87 -3.13 -7.76 5.79
N PHE A 88 -1.82 -7.51 5.86
CA PHE A 88 -1.13 -6.59 4.94
C PHE A 88 -1.19 -7.07 3.48
N ALA A 89 -0.96 -8.36 3.24
CA ALA A 89 -1.10 -8.97 1.91
C ALA A 89 -2.53 -8.85 1.37
N GLY A 90 -3.53 -9.14 2.21
CA GLY A 90 -4.95 -8.96 1.86
C GLY A 90 -5.26 -7.51 1.48
N GLY A 91 -4.75 -6.55 2.25
CA GLY A 91 -4.89 -5.12 1.96
C GLY A 91 -4.31 -4.74 0.59
N GLN A 92 -3.11 -5.24 0.26
CA GLN A 92 -2.49 -5.00 -1.06
C GLN A 92 -3.31 -5.58 -2.22
N VAL A 93 -3.86 -6.78 -2.05
CA VAL A 93 -4.74 -7.39 -3.06
C VAL A 93 -5.97 -6.51 -3.29
N VAL A 94 -6.65 -6.11 -2.21
CA VAL A 94 -7.83 -5.25 -2.31
C VAL A 94 -7.50 -3.92 -2.98
N MET A 95 -6.40 -3.27 -2.60
CA MET A 95 -5.93 -2.03 -3.23
C MET A 95 -5.65 -2.19 -4.73
N THR A 96 -4.98 -3.29 -5.11
CA THR A 96 -4.68 -3.58 -6.52
C THR A 96 -5.96 -3.79 -7.34
N LEU A 97 -6.93 -4.53 -6.78
CA LEU A 97 -8.23 -4.75 -7.41
C LEU A 97 -9.01 -3.44 -7.59
N PHE A 98 -9.04 -2.57 -6.58
CA PHE A 98 -9.67 -1.26 -6.69
C PHE A 98 -9.01 -0.38 -7.76
N SER A 99 -7.68 -0.34 -7.82
CA SER A 99 -6.95 0.40 -8.85
C SER A 99 -7.25 -0.14 -10.25
N ALA A 100 -7.24 -1.46 -10.43
CA ALA A 100 -7.53 -2.10 -11.71
C ALA A 100 -8.99 -1.85 -12.15
N LEU A 101 -9.96 -1.97 -11.25
CA LEU A 101 -11.36 -1.68 -11.51
C LEU A 101 -11.59 -0.22 -11.87
N ARG A 102 -10.92 0.71 -11.18
CA ARG A 102 -11.00 2.14 -11.48
C ARG A 102 -10.47 2.45 -12.88
N VAL A 103 -9.31 1.90 -13.23
CA VAL A 103 -8.71 2.06 -14.57
C VAL A 103 -9.62 1.44 -15.64
N HIS A 104 -10.18 0.26 -15.35
CA HIS A 104 -11.12 -0.39 -16.25
C HIS A 104 -12.40 0.44 -16.48
N ALA A 105 -13.00 0.97 -15.40
CA ALA A 105 -14.18 1.84 -15.46
C ALA A 105 -13.93 3.13 -16.26
N ILE A 106 -12.75 3.71 -16.14
CA ILE A 106 -12.33 4.90 -16.90
C ILE A 106 -12.12 4.58 -18.39
N LEU A 107 -11.61 3.39 -18.70
CA LEU A 107 -11.31 2.95 -20.06
C LEU A 107 -12.50 2.29 -20.77
N LEU A 108 -13.60 2.00 -20.07
CA LEU A 108 -14.84 1.42 -20.63
C LEU A 108 -15.42 2.26 -21.79
N GLN A 109 -15.07 3.55 -21.85
CA GLN A 109 -15.51 4.46 -22.92
C GLN A 109 -14.75 4.26 -24.24
N ASP A 110 -13.54 3.69 -24.21
CA ASP A 110 -12.77 3.28 -25.40
C ASP A 110 -12.86 1.75 -25.53
N ARG A 111 -13.82 1.27 -26.32
CA ARG A 111 -14.11 -0.16 -26.51
C ARG A 111 -12.86 -0.93 -26.99
N GLY A 112 -12.13 -1.57 -26.07
CA GLY A 112 -11.11 -2.58 -26.41
C GLY A 112 -9.84 -2.62 -25.56
N THR A 113 -9.55 -1.62 -24.73
CA THR A 113 -8.24 -1.56 -24.03
C THR A 113 -8.26 -2.26 -22.67
N TYR A 114 -8.39 -3.59 -22.67
CA TYR A 114 -8.20 -4.40 -21.46
C TYR A 114 -6.72 -4.57 -21.05
N ALA A 115 -5.79 -4.16 -21.92
CA ALA A 115 -4.35 -4.29 -21.67
C ALA A 115 -3.88 -3.48 -20.45
N ILE A 116 -4.33 -2.23 -20.29
CA ILE A 116 -3.90 -1.36 -19.18
C ILE A 116 -4.35 -1.89 -17.81
N PRO A 117 -5.62 -2.25 -17.55
CA PRO A 117 -6.00 -2.82 -16.26
C PRO A 117 -5.29 -4.14 -15.96
N MET A 118 -4.97 -4.96 -16.99
CA MET A 118 -4.15 -6.16 -16.80
C MET A 118 -2.72 -5.82 -16.38
N ILE A 119 -2.10 -4.80 -17.00
CA ILE A 119 -0.77 -4.30 -16.59
C ILE A 119 -0.81 -3.82 -15.15
N VAL A 120 -1.87 -3.12 -14.72
CA VAL A 120 -2.05 -2.67 -13.33
C VAL A 120 -2.10 -3.85 -12.37
N VAL A 121 -2.84 -4.91 -12.69
CA VAL A 121 -2.87 -6.12 -11.84
C VAL A 121 -1.50 -6.79 -11.79
N ILE A 122 -0.81 -6.93 -12.93
CA ILE A 122 0.52 -7.52 -12.99
C ILE A 122 1.49 -6.70 -12.12
N LEU A 123 1.54 -5.39 -12.28
CA LEU A 123 2.39 -4.52 -11.48
C LEU A 123 2.05 -4.56 -9.99
N GLY A 124 0.76 -4.66 -9.63
CA GLY A 124 0.33 -4.70 -8.23
C GLY A 124 0.59 -6.05 -7.54
N THR A 125 0.68 -7.14 -8.31
CA THR A 125 1.07 -8.46 -7.78
C THR A 125 2.57 -8.58 -7.52
N VAL A 126 3.42 -7.76 -8.15
CA VAL A 126 4.88 -7.78 -7.91
C VAL A 126 5.22 -7.46 -6.45
N PRO A 127 4.76 -6.33 -5.85
CA PRO A 127 4.97 -6.06 -4.43
C PRO A 127 4.45 -7.15 -3.52
N LEU A 128 3.31 -7.78 -3.85
CA LEU A 128 2.77 -8.88 -3.06
C LEU A 128 3.74 -10.08 -3.04
N ALA A 129 4.21 -10.50 -4.21
CA ALA A 129 5.12 -11.63 -4.33
C ALA A 129 6.47 -11.37 -3.67
N THR A 130 7.04 -10.19 -3.86
CA THR A 130 8.36 -9.84 -3.30
C THR A 130 8.33 -9.60 -1.79
N ASN A 131 7.25 -9.02 -1.25
CA ASN A 131 7.07 -8.91 0.20
C ASN A 131 6.89 -10.29 0.84
N LEU A 132 6.09 -11.17 0.23
CA LEU A 132 5.92 -12.56 0.70
C LEU A 132 7.24 -13.31 0.72
N PHE A 133 8.05 -13.16 -0.33
CA PHE A 133 9.40 -13.72 -0.38
C PHE A 133 10.28 -13.20 0.76
N GLY A 134 10.21 -11.89 1.04
CA GLY A 134 10.93 -11.25 2.15
C GLY A 134 10.52 -11.80 3.52
N TRP A 135 9.22 -12.03 3.73
CA TRP A 135 8.70 -12.57 4.99
C TRP A 135 9.12 -14.02 5.23
N ILE A 136 9.04 -14.87 4.20
CA ILE A 136 9.47 -16.28 4.30
C ILE A 136 10.96 -16.38 4.65
N ARG A 137 11.77 -15.43 4.16
CA ARG A 137 13.22 -15.37 4.40
C ARG A 137 13.61 -14.55 5.64
N SER A 138 12.64 -13.98 6.34
CA SER A 138 12.94 -13.12 7.48
C SER A 138 13.34 -13.91 8.71
N GLU A 139 14.35 -13.42 9.42
CA GLU A 139 14.75 -13.94 10.72
C GLU A 139 14.06 -13.14 11.82
N ILE A 140 13.58 -13.86 12.83
CA ILE A 140 12.78 -13.31 13.92
C ILE A 140 13.59 -13.41 15.21
N GLU A 141 14.02 -12.26 15.74
CA GLU A 141 14.70 -12.17 17.03
C GLU A 141 13.72 -11.74 18.14
N TYR A 142 13.88 -12.32 19.34
CA TYR A 142 13.04 -12.00 20.49
C TYR A 142 13.70 -10.97 21.39
N VAL A 143 12.99 -9.87 21.63
CA VAL A 143 13.37 -8.86 22.61
C VAL A 143 12.51 -9.07 23.86
N ARG A 144 13.16 -9.53 24.95
CA ARG A 144 12.57 -9.64 26.30
C ARG A 144 11.25 -10.42 26.37
N ASN A 145 11.10 -11.49 25.59
CA ASN A 145 9.92 -12.38 25.60
C ASN A 145 8.58 -11.71 25.24
N LEU A 146 8.58 -10.46 24.74
CA LEU A 146 7.36 -9.67 24.54
C LEU A 146 7.26 -9.01 23.16
N ARG A 147 8.39 -8.79 22.45
CA ARG A 147 8.38 -8.21 21.09
C ARG A 147 9.35 -8.92 20.16
N MET A 148 8.93 -9.12 18.93
CA MET A 148 9.75 -9.69 17.86
C MET A 148 10.35 -8.57 17.00
N LYS A 149 11.65 -8.68 16.71
CA LYS A 149 12.34 -7.87 15.72
C LYS A 149 12.50 -8.70 14.46
N GLN A 150 12.01 -8.19 13.33
CA GLN A 150 12.16 -8.85 12.04
C GLN A 150 13.41 -8.29 11.33
N SER A 151 14.35 -9.16 10.99
CA SER A 151 15.41 -8.86 10.05
C SER A 151 14.95 -9.30 8.66
N GLN A 152 14.76 -8.36 7.74
CA GLN A 152 14.29 -8.67 6.39
C GLN A 152 15.36 -9.43 5.60
N GLY A 153 15.02 -10.65 5.15
CA GLY A 153 15.91 -11.48 4.34
C GLY A 153 15.89 -11.16 2.83
N ALA A 154 15.19 -10.11 2.41
CA ALA A 154 15.11 -9.72 1.00
C ALA A 154 16.39 -8.99 0.56
N SER A 155 16.91 -9.34 -0.62
CA SER A 155 18.05 -8.62 -1.21
C SER A 155 17.66 -7.20 -1.62
N SER A 156 18.61 -6.27 -1.66
CA SER A 156 18.37 -4.87 -2.06
C SER A 156 17.75 -4.75 -3.46
N ILE A 157 18.04 -5.71 -4.35
CA ILE A 157 17.48 -5.79 -5.70
C ILE A 157 15.97 -6.10 -5.64
N VAL A 158 15.57 -7.06 -4.80
CA VAL A 158 14.15 -7.41 -4.63
C VAL A 158 13.36 -6.23 -4.08
N LEU A 159 13.91 -5.52 -3.08
CA LEU A 159 13.29 -4.31 -2.53
C LEU A 159 13.14 -3.21 -3.60
N LEU A 160 14.16 -3.00 -4.43
CA LEU A 160 14.09 -2.02 -5.52
C LEU A 160 13.00 -2.38 -6.54
N LEU A 161 12.90 -3.65 -6.94
CA LEU A 161 11.85 -4.14 -7.85
C LEU A 161 10.44 -3.93 -7.27
N THR A 162 10.25 -4.23 -5.98
CA THR A 162 8.99 -3.96 -5.27
C THR A 162 8.58 -2.49 -5.37
N ARG A 163 9.54 -1.58 -5.18
CA ARG A 163 9.24 -0.14 -5.15
C ARG A 163 9.02 0.43 -6.55
N ILE A 164 9.82 0.03 -7.53
CA ILE A 164 9.66 0.48 -8.92
C ILE A 164 8.30 0.03 -9.49
N SER A 165 7.90 -1.22 -9.25
CA SER A 165 6.61 -1.73 -9.70
C SER A 165 5.43 -1.00 -9.06
N ALA A 166 5.49 -0.70 -7.76
CA ALA A 166 4.49 0.11 -7.07
C ALA A 166 4.39 1.54 -7.62
N ILE A 167 5.54 2.21 -7.86
CA ILE A 167 5.58 3.54 -8.47
C ILE A 167 4.99 3.52 -9.88
N ALA A 168 5.36 2.52 -10.69
CA ALA A 168 4.85 2.38 -12.03
C ALA A 168 3.33 2.18 -12.04
N LEU A 169 2.81 1.37 -11.11
CA LEU A 169 1.37 1.20 -10.93
C LEU A 169 0.69 2.53 -10.61
N ASP A 170 1.16 3.24 -9.58
CA ASP A 170 0.55 4.51 -9.14
C ASP A 170 0.59 5.56 -10.26
N ALA A 171 1.72 5.64 -10.98
CA ALA A 171 1.90 6.56 -12.10
C ALA A 171 0.95 6.24 -13.27
N ILE A 172 0.78 4.95 -13.63
CA ILE A 172 -0.14 4.52 -14.69
C ILE A 172 -1.59 4.86 -14.30
N VAL A 173 -2.01 4.53 -13.07
CA VAL A 173 -3.36 4.81 -12.59
C VAL A 173 -3.64 6.31 -12.56
N LEU A 174 -2.67 7.11 -12.11
CA LEU A 174 -2.76 8.56 -12.09
C LEU A 174 -2.84 9.14 -13.50
N ALA A 175 -1.98 8.68 -14.42
CA ALA A 175 -1.98 9.14 -15.81
C ALA A 175 -3.29 8.78 -16.55
N ALA A 176 -3.77 7.55 -16.37
CA ALA A 176 -5.07 7.12 -16.93
C ALA A 176 -6.23 7.97 -16.38
N THR A 177 -6.19 8.28 -15.08
CA THR A 177 -7.19 9.17 -14.46
C THR A 177 -7.09 10.58 -15.03
N TRP A 178 -5.88 11.13 -15.15
CA TRP A 178 -5.66 12.51 -15.59
C TRP A 178 -6.04 12.74 -17.04
N THR A 179 -5.62 11.84 -17.94
CA THR A 179 -5.93 11.92 -19.37
C THR A 179 -7.43 12.00 -19.62
N LYS A 180 -8.21 11.13 -18.97
CA LYS A 180 -9.66 11.09 -19.09
C LYS A 180 -10.34 12.26 -18.38
N SER A 181 -9.85 12.66 -17.21
CA SER A 181 -10.30 13.88 -16.53
C SER A 181 -10.16 15.11 -17.42
N PHE A 182 -9.01 15.25 -18.09
CA PHE A 182 -8.74 16.36 -18.99
C PHE A 182 -9.59 16.32 -20.25
N GLN A 183 -9.82 15.13 -20.83
CA GLN A 183 -10.75 14.95 -21.96
C GLN A 183 -12.17 15.38 -21.58
N HIS A 184 -12.70 14.88 -20.47
CA HIS A 184 -14.04 15.22 -19.98
C HIS A 184 -14.17 16.72 -19.66
N PHE A 185 -13.15 17.33 -19.04
CA PHE A 185 -13.12 18.77 -18.78
C PHE A 185 -13.13 19.59 -20.07
N ARG A 186 -12.35 19.17 -21.07
CA ARG A 186 -12.30 19.83 -22.38
C ARG A 186 -13.63 19.73 -23.11
N GLU A 187 -14.30 18.58 -23.05
CA GLU A 187 -15.63 18.36 -23.65
C GLU A 187 -16.69 19.21 -22.96
N MET A 188 -16.76 19.20 -21.61
CA MET A 188 -17.71 20.00 -20.84
C MET A 188 -17.56 21.50 -21.07
N ARG A 189 -16.32 21.98 -21.22
CA ARG A 189 -16.02 23.39 -21.56
C ARG A 189 -16.49 23.75 -22.97
N ARG A 190 -16.51 22.82 -23.92
CA ARG A 190 -17.08 23.04 -25.26
C ARG A 190 -18.60 23.19 -25.22
N VAL A 191 -19.29 22.56 -24.26
CA VAL A 191 -20.76 22.61 -24.13
C VAL A 191 -21.26 23.61 -23.07
N ASN A 192 -20.38 24.45 -22.51
CA ASN A 192 -20.72 25.45 -21.46
C ASN A 192 -21.45 24.88 -20.22
N LEU A 193 -21.30 23.59 -19.94
CA LEU A 193 -21.91 22.95 -18.77
C LEU A 193 -21.04 23.20 -17.52
N LYS A 194 -21.65 23.69 -16.43
CA LYS A 194 -20.95 23.92 -15.15
C LYS A 194 -20.54 22.58 -14.51
N SER A 195 -19.23 22.30 -14.52
CA SER A 195 -18.62 21.09 -13.94
C SER A 195 -18.34 21.27 -12.44
N SER A 196 -19.35 20.99 -11.60
CA SER A 196 -19.20 21.08 -10.14
C SER A 196 -18.86 19.73 -9.51
N VAL A 197 -19.70 18.70 -9.69
CA VAL A 197 -19.62 17.45 -8.90
C VAL A 197 -18.53 16.50 -9.40
N THR A 198 -18.44 16.26 -10.71
CA THR A 198 -17.43 15.37 -11.30
C THR A 198 -16.01 15.87 -11.06
N ASN A 199 -15.83 17.19 -11.03
CA ASN A 199 -14.53 17.82 -10.83
C ASN A 199 -14.02 17.66 -9.39
N VAL A 200 -14.93 17.76 -8.40
CA VAL A 200 -14.60 17.51 -6.99
C VAL A 200 -14.27 16.03 -6.76
N LEU A 201 -15.11 15.12 -7.28
CA LEU A 201 -14.88 13.68 -7.13
C LEU A 201 -13.56 13.22 -7.77
N LEU A 202 -13.22 13.76 -8.94
CA LEU A 202 -11.96 13.48 -9.62
C LEU A 202 -10.76 14.08 -8.88
N ARG A 203 -10.88 15.30 -8.35
CA ARG A 203 -9.82 15.96 -7.56
C ARG A 203 -9.45 15.12 -6.34
N ASP A 204 -10.43 14.70 -5.56
CA ASP A 204 -10.20 13.89 -4.35
C ASP A 204 -9.56 12.55 -4.73
N GLY A 205 -10.05 11.93 -5.80
CA GLY A 205 -9.48 10.69 -6.33
C GLY A 205 -8.05 10.84 -6.86
N THR A 206 -7.60 12.02 -7.30
CA THR A 206 -6.22 12.27 -7.75
C THR A 206 -5.26 12.54 -6.60
N LEU A 207 -5.72 13.25 -5.56
CA LEU A 207 -4.90 13.54 -4.39
C LEU A 207 -4.42 12.24 -3.72
N TYR A 208 -5.29 11.25 -3.61
CA TYR A 208 -4.95 9.93 -3.08
C TYR A 208 -3.74 9.28 -3.79
N PHE A 209 -3.81 9.15 -5.12
CA PHE A 209 -2.73 8.51 -5.89
C PHE A 209 -1.47 9.36 -5.97
N ALA A 210 -1.60 10.68 -5.99
CA ALA A 210 -0.45 11.58 -5.91
C ALA A 210 0.28 11.42 -4.56
N SER A 211 -0.46 11.32 -3.46
CA SER A 211 0.10 11.04 -2.14
C SER A 211 0.78 9.67 -2.07
N LEU A 212 0.15 8.61 -2.60
CA LEU A 212 0.78 7.28 -2.67
C LEU A 212 2.07 7.27 -3.49
N LEU A 213 2.04 7.89 -4.68
CA LEU A 213 3.21 8.03 -5.54
C LEU A 213 4.34 8.77 -4.81
N ALA A 214 4.02 9.87 -4.13
CA ALA A 214 4.99 10.63 -3.35
C ALA A 214 5.59 9.78 -2.21
N ILE A 215 4.77 9.03 -1.47
CA ILE A 215 5.22 8.12 -0.41
C ILE A 215 6.16 7.06 -0.99
N ASN A 216 5.79 6.42 -2.10
CA ASN A 216 6.60 5.39 -2.74
C ASN A 216 7.95 5.95 -3.25
N ILE A 217 7.98 7.17 -3.79
CA ILE A 217 9.21 7.88 -4.18
C ILE A 217 10.08 8.18 -2.96
N ILE A 218 9.50 8.74 -1.89
CA ILE A 218 10.21 9.04 -0.64
C ILE A 218 10.84 7.76 -0.07
N GLN A 219 10.12 6.65 -0.07
CA GLN A 219 10.63 5.36 0.40
C GLN A 219 11.87 4.90 -0.38
N ILE A 220 11.90 5.06 -1.72
CA ILE A 220 13.10 4.77 -2.52
C ILE A 220 14.24 5.71 -2.13
N LEU A 221 13.98 7.02 -2.01
CA LEU A 221 15.01 8.00 -1.68
C LEU A 221 15.63 7.73 -0.31
N THR A 222 14.82 7.43 0.70
CA THR A 222 15.29 7.05 2.04
C THR A 222 16.07 5.74 2.01
N PHE A 223 15.60 4.73 1.27
CA PHE A 223 16.32 3.46 1.12
C PHE A 223 17.67 3.64 0.41
N SER A 224 17.70 4.43 -0.67
CA SER A 224 18.91 4.77 -1.42
C SER A 224 19.92 5.53 -0.56
N ASN A 225 19.45 6.46 0.28
CA ASN A 225 20.31 7.18 1.22
C ASN A 225 20.92 6.22 2.26
N ASN A 226 20.13 5.30 2.84
CA ASN A 226 20.66 4.29 3.76
C ASN A 226 21.67 3.34 3.08
N LEU A 227 21.50 3.03 1.79
CA LEU A 227 22.50 2.31 0.98
C LEU A 227 23.78 3.12 0.76
N PHE A 228 23.65 4.44 0.57
CA PHE A 228 24.77 5.35 0.33
C PHE A 228 25.64 5.58 1.58
N PHE A 229 25.04 5.56 2.77
CA PHE A 229 25.76 5.73 4.03
C PHE A 229 26.38 4.44 4.58
N VAL A 230 25.99 3.25 4.09
CA VAL A 230 26.40 1.97 4.70
C VAL A 230 27.66 1.31 4.11
N THR A 231 28.19 1.63 2.93
CA THR A 231 29.58 1.23 2.58
C THR A 231 30.07 1.73 1.21
N PRO A 232 31.36 2.10 1.06
CA PRO A 232 32.00 2.32 -0.23
C PRO A 232 31.99 1.09 -1.17
N SER A 233 31.81 -0.13 -0.63
CA SER A 233 31.86 -1.37 -1.41
C SER A 233 30.61 -1.60 -2.29
N ASN A 234 29.46 -1.01 -1.95
CA ASN A 234 28.23 -1.14 -2.74
C ASN A 234 28.21 -0.24 -3.98
N ARG A 235 29.01 0.83 -4.02
CA ARG A 235 29.21 1.65 -5.24
C ARG A 235 29.73 0.80 -6.40
N ALA A 236 30.71 -0.08 -6.14
CA ALA A 236 31.32 -0.90 -7.18
C ALA A 236 30.37 -1.99 -7.73
N LYS A 237 29.47 -2.52 -6.90
CA LYS A 237 28.48 -3.52 -7.33
C LYS A 237 27.37 -2.92 -8.17
N ILE A 238 26.88 -1.74 -7.81
CA ILE A 238 25.82 -1.05 -8.56
C ILE A 238 26.36 -0.51 -9.89
N LEU A 239 27.57 0.07 -9.90
CA LEU A 239 28.22 0.49 -11.16
C LEU A 239 28.46 -0.69 -12.09
N LYS A 240 28.91 -1.85 -11.58
CA LYS A 240 29.06 -3.07 -12.39
C LYS A 240 27.75 -3.54 -13.02
N VAL A 241 26.63 -3.48 -12.29
CA VAL A 241 25.32 -3.90 -12.84
C VAL A 241 24.83 -2.90 -13.89
N LEU A 242 25.02 -1.60 -13.69
CA LEU A 242 24.62 -0.58 -14.67
C LEU A 242 25.48 -0.58 -15.94
N THR A 243 26.78 -0.89 -15.84
CA THR A 243 27.67 -1.03 -17.02
C THR A 243 27.58 -2.40 -17.71
N MET A 244 26.83 -3.36 -17.15
CA MET A 244 26.63 -4.69 -17.79
C MET A 244 25.43 -4.69 -18.76
N TYR A 245 24.64 -3.61 -18.79
CA TYR A 245 23.50 -3.41 -19.67
C TYR A 245 23.70 -2.26 -20.68
N THR A 246 24.93 -1.78 -20.84
CA THR A 246 25.39 -0.86 -21.90
C THR A 246 26.58 -1.47 -22.61
#